data_AF-A0A6I1DYQ1-F1
#
_entry.id   AF-A0A6I1DYQ1-F1
#
_cell.length_a   1.000
_cell.length_b   1.000
_cell.length_c   1.000
_cell.angle_alpha   90.00
_cell.angle_beta   90.00
_cell.angle_gamma   90.00
#
_symmetry.space_group_name_H-M   'P 1'
#
loop_
_entity.id
_entity.type
_entity.pdbx_description
1 polymer ?
#
loop_
_entity_poly.entity_id
_entity_poly.type
_entity_poly.pdbx_seq_one_letter_code
_entity_poly.pdbx_strand_id
1 'polypeptide(L)'
;MKDSIYMKFMQSFFCLFLFAVTATMAQSNSVVVLDAKYSQKQQVMDNLPSNAEVLEIDGNGNPWKSIREYLENHRSTLAIHLFANASYNTFELGNTTYDSDGVDQEFELSMLEGLYQGDHIQLIIYDCNLGSNTEGLALLKKISDKSYFNIAVPTNCSSVFGSNLTFDHTTMNQPTQNSIFQ
;
A
#
# COMPACT_ATOMS: atom_id res chain seq x y z
N MET A 1 -9.56 -40.46 71.30
CA MET A 1 -8.26 -39.78 71.18
C MET A 1 -7.61 -40.32 69.92
N LYS A 2 -7.36 -39.45 68.91
CA LYS A 2 -6.61 -39.73 67.67
C LYS A 2 -7.26 -40.75 66.70
N ASP A 3 -7.23 -40.61 65.38
CA ASP A 3 -6.72 -39.59 64.47
C ASP A 3 -7.50 -39.68 63.14
N SER A 4 -7.50 -38.54 62.44
CA SER A 4 -7.91 -38.29 61.04
C SER A 4 -7.36 -39.32 60.03
N ILE A 5 -8.04 -39.53 58.88
CA ILE A 5 -7.48 -39.29 57.52
C ILE A 5 -8.36 -39.87 56.38
N TYR A 6 -8.70 -38.98 55.42
CA TYR A 6 -9.00 -39.16 53.98
C TYR A 6 -10.25 -39.95 53.53
N MET A 7 -11.04 -39.57 52.51
CA MET A 7 -10.80 -38.68 51.37
C MET A 7 -12.15 -38.16 50.86
N LYS A 8 -12.29 -36.85 50.70
CA LYS A 8 -13.50 -36.20 50.21
C LYS A 8 -13.67 -36.44 48.71
N PHE A 9 -14.88 -36.89 48.38
CA PHE A 9 -15.44 -37.05 47.05
C PHE A 9 -15.54 -35.68 46.36
N MET A 10 -14.60 -35.36 45.49
CA MET A 10 -14.72 -34.19 44.62
C MET A 10 -13.85 -34.40 43.39
N GLN A 11 -14.50 -34.62 42.25
CA GLN A 11 -14.07 -34.16 40.91
C GLN A 11 -14.81 -34.95 39.83
N SER A 12 -15.82 -34.33 39.21
CA SER A 12 -15.96 -34.40 37.75
C SER A 12 -16.98 -33.35 37.31
N PHE A 13 -16.48 -32.16 36.99
CA PHE A 13 -17.18 -31.22 36.12
C PHE A 13 -16.22 -30.98 34.95
N PHE A 14 -16.28 -31.88 33.98
CA PHE A 14 -15.52 -31.77 32.74
C PHE A 14 -16.24 -30.76 31.83
N CYS A 15 -16.06 -29.47 32.10
CA CYS A 15 -16.42 -28.42 31.15
C CYS A 15 -15.35 -28.39 30.06
N LEU A 16 -15.59 -29.14 28.98
CA LEU A 16 -14.82 -29.04 27.74
C LEU A 16 -15.17 -27.70 27.06
N PHE A 17 -14.49 -26.63 27.46
CA PHE A 17 -14.53 -25.35 26.75
C PHE A 17 -13.69 -25.50 25.48
N LEU A 18 -14.35 -25.83 24.37
CA LEU A 18 -13.80 -25.70 23.02
C LEU A 18 -13.55 -24.20 22.77
N PHE A 19 -12.33 -23.74 23.02
CA PHE A 19 -11.84 -22.48 22.48
C PHE A 19 -11.72 -22.65 20.97
N ALA A 20 -12.77 -22.29 20.22
CA ALA A 20 -12.64 -22.05 18.80
C ALA A 20 -11.74 -20.81 18.64
N VAL A 21 -10.45 -21.05 18.40
CA VAL A 21 -9.54 -19.99 17.98
C VAL A 21 -9.94 -19.61 16.55
N THR A 22 -10.80 -18.60 16.43
CA THR A 22 -11.02 -17.95 15.14
C THR A 22 -9.73 -17.21 14.81
N ALA A 23 -8.93 -17.73 13.89
CA ALA A 23 -7.85 -16.97 13.29
C ALA A 23 -8.48 -15.81 12.53
N THR A 24 -8.49 -14.63 13.14
CA THR A 24 -8.74 -13.38 12.41
C THR A 24 -7.56 -13.20 11.47
N MET A 25 -7.75 -13.49 10.18
CA MET A 25 -6.79 -13.02 9.17
C MET A 25 -6.79 -11.50 9.26
N ALA A 26 -5.69 -10.91 9.71
CA ALA A 26 -5.51 -9.47 9.64
C ALA A 26 -5.56 -9.10 8.15
N GLN A 27 -6.63 -8.44 7.73
CA GLN A 27 -6.69 -7.84 6.40
C GLN A 27 -5.56 -6.81 6.33
N SER A 28 -4.75 -6.87 5.27
CA SER A 28 -3.73 -5.85 5.07
C SER A 28 -4.44 -4.51 4.88
N ASN A 29 -4.01 -3.47 5.58
CA ASN A 29 -4.52 -2.11 5.36
C ASN A 29 -3.81 -1.46 4.15
N SER A 30 -3.44 -2.25 3.15
CA SER A 30 -2.74 -1.78 1.96
C SER A 30 -3.20 -2.52 0.72
N VAL A 31 -3.09 -1.84 -0.42
CA VAL A 31 -3.38 -2.39 -1.75
C VAL A 31 -2.15 -2.22 -2.65
N VAL A 32 -1.90 -3.22 -3.50
CA VAL A 32 -0.95 -3.13 -4.60
C VAL A 32 -1.69 -2.62 -5.82
N VAL A 33 -1.32 -1.44 -6.31
CA VAL A 33 -1.81 -0.93 -7.59
C VAL A 33 -0.77 -1.22 -8.65
N LEU A 34 -1.15 -2.00 -9.65
CA LEU A 34 -0.25 -2.49 -10.68
C LEU A 34 -0.74 -2.06 -12.06
N ASP A 35 0.03 -1.23 -12.75
CA ASP A 35 -0.25 -0.91 -14.13
C ASP A 35 -0.13 -2.15 -15.01
N ALA A 36 -1.12 -2.41 -15.86
CA ALA A 36 -1.14 -3.61 -16.70
C ALA A 36 0.03 -3.65 -17.71
N LYS A 37 0.60 -2.49 -18.07
CA LYS A 37 1.76 -2.35 -18.96
C LYS A 37 3.07 -2.16 -18.20
N TYR A 38 3.08 -2.30 -16.87
CA TYR A 38 4.32 -2.24 -16.11
C TYR A 38 5.31 -3.30 -16.61
N SER A 39 6.51 -2.85 -16.97
CA SER A 39 7.51 -3.70 -17.65
C SER A 39 7.96 -4.90 -16.82
N GLN A 40 7.89 -4.80 -15.49
CA GLN A 40 8.28 -5.86 -14.56
C GLN A 40 7.07 -6.53 -13.87
N LYS A 41 5.86 -6.42 -14.47
CA LYS A 41 4.60 -6.94 -13.90
C LYS A 41 4.70 -8.38 -13.40
N GLN A 42 5.21 -9.30 -14.22
CA GLN A 42 5.32 -10.71 -13.82
C GLN A 42 6.23 -10.89 -12.61
N GLN A 43 7.36 -10.18 -12.58
CA GLN A 43 8.28 -10.23 -11.45
C GLN A 43 7.65 -9.68 -10.16
N VAL A 44 6.82 -8.64 -10.25
CA VAL A 44 6.01 -8.18 -9.10
C VAL A 44 5.12 -9.30 -8.61
N MET A 45 4.29 -9.88 -9.49
CA MET A 45 3.34 -10.94 -9.12
C MET A 45 4.02 -12.16 -8.50
N ASP A 46 5.20 -12.54 -8.98
CA ASP A 46 5.96 -13.68 -8.47
C ASP A 46 6.55 -13.45 -7.07
N ASN A 47 6.73 -12.18 -6.66
CA ASN A 47 7.36 -11.80 -5.38
C ASN A 47 6.36 -11.21 -4.37
N LEU A 48 5.10 -11.00 -4.74
CA LEU A 48 4.10 -10.50 -3.82
C LEU A 48 3.78 -11.53 -2.72
N PRO A 49 3.49 -11.07 -1.48
CA PRO A 49 2.89 -11.92 -0.47
C PRO A 49 1.61 -12.57 -0.99
N SER A 50 1.37 -13.84 -0.63
CA SER A 50 0.20 -14.60 -1.13
C SER A 50 -1.15 -14.00 -0.75
N ASN A 51 -1.19 -13.13 0.25
CA ASN A 51 -2.37 -12.42 0.73
C ASN A 51 -2.42 -10.95 0.29
N ALA A 52 -1.53 -10.50 -0.61
CA ALA A 52 -1.54 -9.15 -1.12
C ALA A 52 -2.81 -8.91 -1.96
N GLU A 53 -3.51 -7.81 -1.67
CA GLU A 53 -4.64 -7.36 -2.48
C GLU A 53 -4.11 -6.55 -3.67
N VAL A 54 -4.57 -6.86 -4.88
CA VAL A 54 -4.05 -6.27 -6.12
C VAL A 54 -5.19 -5.61 -6.89
N LEU A 55 -5.04 -4.32 -7.17
CA LEU A 55 -5.82 -3.56 -8.13
C LEU A 55 -5.01 -3.38 -9.42
N GLU A 56 -5.40 -4.07 -10.48
CA GLU A 56 -4.78 -3.89 -11.79
C GLU A 56 -5.44 -2.72 -12.55
N ILE A 57 -4.61 -1.84 -13.12
CA ILE A 57 -5.05 -0.73 -13.97
C ILE A 57 -4.84 -1.14 -15.44
N ASP A 58 -5.93 -1.55 -16.08
CA ASP A 58 -5.94 -2.13 -17.44
C ASP A 58 -6.00 -1.08 -18.58
N GLY A 59 -6.09 0.20 -18.21
CA GLY A 59 -6.17 1.32 -19.14
C GLY A 59 -7.56 1.57 -19.74
N ASN A 60 -8.61 0.94 -19.20
CA ASN A 60 -10.00 1.27 -19.48
C ASN A 60 -10.47 2.37 -18.51
N GLY A 61 -10.64 3.59 -19.03
CA GLY A 61 -11.10 4.73 -18.23
C GLY A 61 -9.96 5.45 -17.51
N ASN A 62 -10.32 6.27 -16.51
CA ASN A 62 -9.33 7.07 -15.78
C ASN A 62 -8.71 6.22 -14.63
N PRO A 63 -7.37 6.15 -14.53
CA PRO A 63 -6.73 5.31 -13.52
C PRO A 63 -6.93 5.82 -12.09
N TRP A 64 -6.90 7.14 -11.89
CA TRP A 64 -7.11 7.75 -10.57
C TRP A 64 -8.55 7.62 -10.10
N LYS A 65 -9.52 7.67 -11.03
CA LYS A 65 -10.90 7.30 -10.73
C LYS A 65 -11.01 5.86 -10.23
N SER A 66 -10.33 4.92 -10.88
CA SER A 66 -10.36 3.51 -10.48
C SER A 66 -9.75 3.30 -9.09
N ILE A 67 -8.63 3.98 -8.80
CA ILE A 67 -8.03 4.00 -7.46
C ILE A 67 -8.98 4.61 -6.43
N ARG A 68 -9.62 5.74 -6.76
CA ARG A 68 -10.60 6.40 -5.88
C ARG A 68 -11.77 5.48 -5.55
N GLU A 69 -12.41 4.90 -6.56
CA GLU A 69 -13.55 3.98 -6.40
C GLU A 69 -13.16 2.74 -5.58
N TYR A 70 -11.94 2.22 -5.76
CA TYR A 70 -11.42 1.17 -4.90
C TYR A 70 -11.33 1.63 -3.43
N LEU A 71 -10.71 2.78 -3.16
CA LEU A 71 -10.53 3.30 -1.81
C LEU A 71 -11.86 3.68 -1.14
N GLU A 72 -12.86 4.12 -1.90
CA GLU A 72 -14.22 4.37 -1.41
C GLU A 72 -14.87 3.09 -0.86
N ASN A 73 -14.61 1.95 -1.49
CA ASN A 73 -15.08 0.64 -1.06
C ASN A 73 -14.19 0.00 0.03
N HIS A 74 -12.94 0.45 0.16
CA HIS A 74 -11.94 -0.07 1.10
C HIS A 74 -11.40 1.02 2.03
N ARG A 75 -12.32 1.64 2.79
CA ARG A 75 -12.04 2.80 3.67
C ARG A 75 -11.00 2.57 4.77
N SER A 76 -10.63 1.31 5.05
CA SER A 76 -9.56 0.95 5.98
C SER A 76 -8.16 0.95 5.33
N THR A 77 -8.05 1.19 4.02
CA THR A 77 -6.78 1.25 3.30
C THR A 77 -5.98 2.48 3.75
N LEU A 78 -4.75 2.24 4.21
CA LEU A 78 -3.81 3.27 4.67
C LEU A 78 -2.61 3.44 3.73
N ALA A 79 -2.33 2.44 2.90
CA ALA A 79 -1.21 2.49 1.95
C ALA A 79 -1.54 1.92 0.57
N ILE A 80 -0.93 2.49 -0.45
CA ILE A 80 -1.01 2.08 -1.85
C ILE A 80 0.41 1.79 -2.31
N HIS A 81 0.69 0.56 -2.73
CA HIS A 81 1.96 0.16 -3.34
C HIS A 81 1.82 0.25 -4.86
N LEU A 82 2.33 1.31 -5.47
CA LEU A 82 2.18 1.58 -6.90
C LEU A 82 3.37 1.07 -7.70
N PHE A 83 3.08 0.23 -8.69
CA PHE A 83 4.00 -0.25 -9.72
C PHE A 83 3.55 0.25 -11.09
N ALA A 84 4.32 1.17 -11.65
CA ALA A 84 4.04 1.85 -12.90
C ALA A 84 5.37 2.12 -13.63
N ASN A 85 5.35 2.18 -14.96
CA ASN A 85 6.57 2.58 -15.68
C ASN A 85 6.81 4.06 -15.43
N ALA A 86 8.07 4.44 -15.24
CA ALA A 86 8.44 5.83 -15.03
C ALA A 86 9.78 6.17 -15.68
N SER A 87 9.95 7.46 -15.93
CA SER A 87 11.21 8.09 -16.28
C SER A 87 11.63 9.07 -15.19
N TYR A 88 12.58 9.95 -15.44
CA TYR A 88 13.05 10.92 -14.45
C TYR A 88 11.98 11.95 -14.06
N ASN A 89 11.05 12.30 -14.95
CA ASN A 89 10.08 13.37 -14.75
C ASN A 89 8.67 13.04 -15.27
N THR A 90 8.40 11.76 -15.52
CA THR A 90 7.08 11.27 -15.98
C THR A 90 6.82 9.87 -15.43
N PHE A 91 5.55 9.48 -15.31
CA PHE A 91 5.16 8.07 -15.14
C PHE A 91 3.94 7.73 -16.00
N GLU A 92 3.74 6.44 -16.23
CA GLU A 92 2.66 5.90 -17.06
C GLU A 92 1.70 5.08 -16.21
N LEU A 93 0.42 5.42 -16.26
CA LEU A 93 -0.63 4.69 -15.57
C LEU A 93 -1.91 4.68 -16.40
N GLY A 94 -2.47 3.52 -16.67
CA GLY A 94 -3.74 3.36 -17.38
C GLY A 94 -3.77 3.98 -18.77
N ASN A 95 -2.70 3.81 -19.55
CA ASN A 95 -2.50 4.44 -20.88
C ASN A 95 -2.29 5.96 -20.87
N THR A 96 -2.18 6.59 -19.70
CA THR A 96 -1.91 8.02 -19.57
C THR A 96 -0.47 8.24 -19.10
N THR A 97 0.24 9.15 -19.78
CA THR A 97 1.53 9.66 -19.31
C THR A 97 1.29 10.90 -18.47
N TYR A 98 1.81 10.89 -17.25
CA TYR A 98 1.72 11.97 -16.29
C TYR A 98 3.08 12.65 -16.16
N ASP A 99 3.22 13.78 -16.85
CA ASP A 99 4.23 14.80 -16.57
C ASP A 99 3.62 15.94 -15.72
N SER A 100 4.34 17.03 -15.54
CA SER A 100 3.85 18.20 -14.79
C SER A 100 2.50 18.72 -15.30
N ASP A 101 2.32 18.80 -16.62
CA ASP A 101 1.13 19.39 -17.24
C ASP A 101 -0.04 18.40 -17.25
N GLY A 102 0.26 17.11 -17.48
CA GLY A 102 -0.70 16.02 -17.35
C GLY A 102 -1.29 15.93 -15.94
N VAL A 103 -0.47 16.12 -14.90
CA VAL A 103 -0.93 16.18 -13.51
C VAL A 103 -1.82 17.42 -13.26
N ASP A 104 -1.53 18.56 -13.88
CA ASP A 104 -2.39 19.75 -13.75
C ASP A 104 -3.78 19.51 -14.33
N GLN A 105 -3.85 18.80 -15.46
CA GLN A 105 -5.08 18.47 -16.18
C GLN A 105 -5.85 17.28 -15.58
N GLU A 106 -5.26 16.52 -14.65
CA GLU A 106 -5.90 15.38 -14.02
C GLU A 106 -6.81 15.82 -12.86
N PHE A 107 -8.11 15.81 -13.11
CA PHE A 107 -9.13 16.26 -12.15
C PHE A 107 -9.43 15.23 -11.06
N GLU A 108 -9.26 13.93 -11.35
CA GLU A 108 -9.60 12.86 -10.40
C GLU A 108 -8.67 12.86 -9.19
N LEU A 109 -7.45 13.39 -9.30
CA LEU A 109 -6.53 13.56 -8.17
C LEU A 109 -7.18 14.36 -7.04
N SER A 110 -7.81 15.50 -7.36
CA SER A 110 -8.46 16.35 -6.35
C SER A 110 -9.68 15.72 -5.70
N MET A 111 -10.26 14.68 -6.32
CA MET A 111 -11.38 13.94 -5.73
C MET A 111 -10.94 12.97 -4.62
N LEU A 112 -9.63 12.78 -4.42
CA LEU A 112 -9.07 11.89 -3.40
C LEU A 112 -9.02 12.52 -1.98
N GLU A 113 -9.18 13.84 -1.84
CA GLU A 113 -9.10 14.57 -0.56
C GLU A 113 -10.04 13.96 0.52
N GLY A 114 -11.23 13.51 0.15
CA GLY A 114 -12.22 12.97 1.09
C GLY A 114 -11.99 11.52 1.54
N LEU A 115 -10.87 10.89 1.15
CA LEU A 115 -10.67 9.46 1.37
C LEU A 115 -9.96 9.11 2.68
N TYR A 116 -9.06 9.96 3.14
CA TYR A 116 -8.28 9.71 4.35
C TYR A 116 -9.12 9.94 5.63
N GLN A 117 -8.82 9.20 6.71
CA GLN A 117 -9.52 9.28 8.00
C GLN A 117 -8.49 9.41 9.12
N GLY A 118 -8.10 10.65 9.43
CA GLY A 118 -7.02 10.95 10.37
C GLY A 118 -5.71 11.20 9.64
N ASP A 119 -4.91 10.15 9.44
CA ASP A 119 -3.65 10.24 8.70
C ASP A 119 -3.88 10.15 7.18
N HIS A 120 -3.03 10.83 6.40
CA HIS A 120 -3.05 10.74 4.94
C HIS A 120 -2.78 9.30 4.48
N ILE A 121 -3.45 8.89 3.40
CA ILE A 121 -3.11 7.64 2.72
C ILE A 121 -1.70 7.78 2.14
N GLN A 122 -0.87 6.79 2.37
CA GLN A 122 0.48 6.76 1.82
C GLN A 122 0.49 6.13 0.43
N LEU A 123 1.06 6.83 -0.55
CA LEU A 123 1.34 6.28 -1.88
C LEU A 123 2.82 5.95 -1.98
N ILE A 124 3.16 4.67 -2.00
CA ILE A 124 4.53 4.15 -2.09
C ILE A 124 4.81 3.81 -3.54
N ILE A 125 5.70 4.55 -4.19
CA ILE A 125 6.01 4.37 -5.61
C ILE A 125 7.28 3.53 -5.76
N TYR A 126 7.14 2.38 -6.42
CA TYR A 126 8.22 1.45 -6.71
C TYR A 126 8.87 1.84 -8.04
N ASP A 127 9.73 2.86 -8.00
CA ASP A 127 10.54 3.32 -9.13
C ASP A 127 11.88 3.90 -8.63
N CYS A 128 12.94 3.78 -9.44
CA CYS A 128 14.28 4.30 -9.09
C CYS A 128 14.67 5.61 -9.78
N ASN A 129 13.81 6.17 -10.64
CA ASN A 129 14.11 7.36 -11.43
C ASN A 129 13.51 8.63 -10.82
N LEU A 130 12.23 8.61 -10.45
CA LEU A 130 11.46 9.77 -9.98
C LEU A 130 12.05 10.39 -8.71
N GLY A 131 12.51 9.56 -7.77
CA GLY A 131 13.13 10.04 -6.54
C GLY A 131 14.59 10.51 -6.71
N SER A 132 15.24 10.17 -7.83
CA SER A 132 16.68 10.35 -8.01
C SER A 132 17.08 11.74 -8.53
N ASN A 133 16.11 12.63 -8.79
CA ASN A 133 16.34 13.92 -9.42
C ASN A 133 15.28 14.96 -8.98
N THR A 134 15.59 16.25 -9.17
CA THR A 134 14.75 17.35 -8.71
C THR A 134 13.41 17.46 -9.44
N GLU A 135 13.39 17.16 -10.73
CA GLU A 135 12.22 17.25 -11.60
C GLU A 135 11.19 16.17 -11.24
N GLY A 136 11.67 14.95 -10.99
CA GLY A 136 10.84 13.85 -10.48
C GLY A 136 10.27 14.15 -9.09
N LEU A 137 11.09 14.63 -8.15
CA LEU A 137 10.61 15.05 -6.83
C LEU A 137 9.57 16.19 -6.92
N ALA A 138 9.74 17.14 -7.83
CA ALA A 138 8.77 18.20 -8.08
C ALA A 138 7.44 17.66 -8.66
N LEU A 139 7.50 16.70 -9.59
CA LEU A 139 6.32 16.00 -10.10
C LEU A 139 5.57 15.28 -8.96
N LEU A 140 6.28 14.51 -8.14
CA LEU A 140 5.69 13.79 -7.01
C LEU A 140 5.07 14.76 -6.00
N LYS A 141 5.73 15.87 -5.69
CA LYS A 141 5.17 16.91 -4.83
C LYS A 141 3.86 17.48 -5.40
N LYS A 142 3.79 17.72 -6.72
CA LYS A 142 2.56 18.19 -7.38
C LYS A 142 1.43 17.16 -7.29
N ILE A 143 1.72 15.87 -7.50
CA ILE A 143 0.73 14.80 -7.35
C ILE A 143 0.23 14.74 -5.91
N SER A 144 1.14 14.83 -4.93
CA SER A 144 0.83 14.85 -3.50
C SER A 144 -0.08 16.02 -3.14
N ASP A 145 0.22 17.23 -3.64
CA ASP A 145 -0.59 18.42 -3.38
C ASP A 145 -2.02 18.31 -3.94
N LYS A 146 -2.20 17.64 -5.08
CA LYS A 146 -3.52 17.43 -5.68
C LYS A 146 -4.28 16.25 -5.08
N SER A 147 -3.60 15.15 -4.77
CA SER A 147 -4.20 13.90 -4.27
C SER A 147 -4.35 13.82 -2.77
N TYR A 148 -3.65 14.69 -2.03
CA TYR A 148 -3.53 14.61 -0.58
C TYR A 148 -2.86 13.32 -0.08
N PHE A 149 -2.18 12.58 -0.96
CA PHE A 149 -1.37 11.44 -0.55
C PHE A 149 -0.01 11.88 -0.02
N ASN A 150 0.43 11.22 1.04
CA ASN A 150 1.85 11.23 1.42
C ASN A 150 2.59 10.29 0.48
N ILE A 151 3.33 10.82 -0.48
CA ILE A 151 4.03 10.01 -1.47
C ILE A 151 5.42 9.66 -0.95
N ALA A 152 5.76 8.37 -0.95
CA ALA A 152 7.06 7.84 -0.57
C ALA A 152 7.77 7.24 -1.79
N VAL A 153 9.06 7.55 -1.96
CA VAL A 153 9.88 7.13 -3.10
C VAL A 153 11.34 6.90 -2.65
N PRO A 154 12.08 5.93 -3.22
CA PRO A 154 13.52 5.85 -3.02
C PRO A 154 14.26 6.95 -3.81
N THR A 155 15.23 7.61 -3.20
CA THR A 155 16.11 8.57 -3.90
C THR A 155 17.37 7.92 -4.46
N ASN A 156 17.70 6.73 -3.95
CA ASN A 156 18.84 5.94 -4.40
C ASN A 156 18.47 4.46 -4.41
N CYS A 157 18.14 3.93 -5.59
CA CYS A 157 17.99 2.50 -5.80
C CYS A 157 18.46 2.07 -7.19
N SER A 158 18.88 0.81 -7.28
CA SER A 158 19.20 0.14 -8.55
C SER A 158 18.14 -0.88 -8.95
N SER A 159 17.29 -1.30 -8.01
CA SER A 159 16.19 -2.22 -8.21
C SER A 159 15.15 -2.06 -7.12
N VAL A 160 13.88 -2.08 -7.52
CA VAL A 160 12.71 -2.05 -6.62
C VAL A 160 12.48 -3.39 -5.90
N PHE A 161 13.23 -4.44 -6.25
CA PHE A 161 13.22 -5.75 -5.60
C PHE A 161 14.39 -5.94 -4.64
N GLY A 162 15.22 -4.91 -4.44
CA GLY A 162 16.36 -4.98 -3.52
C GLY A 162 15.91 -5.23 -2.09
N SER A 163 16.54 -6.18 -1.41
CA SER A 163 16.27 -6.47 0.01
C SER A 163 16.59 -5.30 0.94
N ASN A 164 17.35 -4.31 0.46
CA ASN A 164 17.71 -3.08 1.15
C ASN A 164 16.99 -1.84 0.58
N LEU A 165 15.94 -2.02 -0.22
CA LEU A 165 15.15 -0.89 -0.73
C LEU A 165 14.55 -0.11 0.45
N THR A 166 14.72 1.21 0.43
CA THR A 166 14.16 2.15 1.40
C THR A 166 13.51 3.31 0.70
N PHE A 167 12.36 3.78 1.21
CA PHE A 167 11.67 4.98 0.72
C PHE A 167 12.11 6.18 1.56
N ASP A 168 13.30 6.71 1.27
CA ASP A 168 13.97 7.73 2.09
C ASP A 168 13.49 9.17 1.84
N HIS A 169 12.63 9.38 0.83
CA HIS A 169 11.93 10.64 0.62
C HIS A 169 10.42 10.47 0.78
N THR A 170 9.80 11.45 1.46
CA THR A 170 8.34 11.60 1.49
C THR A 170 7.91 13.03 1.23
N THR A 171 6.79 13.22 0.52
CA THR A 171 6.29 14.57 0.16
C THR A 171 5.70 15.34 1.32
N MET A 172 5.29 14.66 2.40
CA MET A 172 4.67 15.27 3.58
C MET A 172 5.52 15.14 4.86
N ASN A 173 6.77 14.66 4.77
CA ASN A 173 7.66 14.40 5.91
C ASN A 173 7.04 13.47 6.98
N GLN A 174 6.15 12.57 6.56
CA GLN A 174 5.51 11.58 7.43
C GLN A 174 6.26 10.23 7.34
N PRO A 175 6.18 9.36 8.38
CA PRO A 175 6.79 8.04 8.33
C PRO A 175 6.33 7.21 7.12
N THR A 176 7.19 6.31 6.68
CA THR A 176 6.89 5.38 5.57
C THR A 176 6.84 3.94 6.03
N GLN A 177 6.00 3.15 5.37
CA GLN A 177 5.98 1.71 5.53
C GLN A 177 7.15 1.07 4.76
N ASN A 178 7.46 -0.18 5.11
CA ASN A 178 8.49 -0.94 4.43
C ASN A 178 8.05 -1.37 3.02
N SER A 179 8.98 -1.92 2.26
CA SER A 179 8.69 -2.57 0.98
C SER A 179 7.64 -3.67 1.15
N ILE A 180 6.75 -3.82 0.17
CA ILE A 180 5.76 -4.90 0.09
C ILE A 180 6.42 -6.29 -0.03
N PHE A 181 7.71 -6.32 -0.42
CA PHE A 181 8.49 -7.54 -0.56
C PHE A 181 9.22 -7.96 0.73
N GLN A 182 9.07 -7.22 1.83
CA GLN A 182 9.77 -7.46 3.11
C GLN A 182 8.84 -7.98 4.20
#